data_AF-D5RPD1-F1
#
_entry.id   AF-D5RPD1-F1
#
_cell.length_a   1.000
_cell.length_b   1.000
_cell.length_c   1.000
_cell.angle_alpha   90.00
_cell.angle_beta   90.00
_cell.angle_gamma   90.00
#
_symmetry.space_group_name_H-M   'P 1'
#
loop_
_entity.id
_entity.type
_entity.pdbx_description
1 polymer ?
#
loop_
_entity_poly.entity_id
_entity_poly.type
_entity_poly.pdbx_seq_one_letter_code
_entity_poly.pdbx_strand_id
1 'polypeptide(L)'
;MPHRLTATAESFIKANDSHSRQLADTEKRAVREGDVLEAATLRQAGSHMVVTEARLNGEALPEHLNHIHARHWRQDSPAEPAEPPAAAPSAAPTGAPSGEDKRARALALLAEGRSV
;
A
#
# COMPACT_ATOMS: atom_id res chain seq x y z
N MET A 1 -3.70 3.30 -14.99
CA MET A 1 -2.55 3.58 -14.09
C MET A 1 -1.50 2.53 -14.39
N PRO A 2 -0.21 2.87 -14.50
CA PRO A 2 0.83 1.87 -14.72
C PRO A 2 0.88 0.89 -13.55
N HIS A 3 1.03 -0.39 -13.87
CA HIS A 3 1.22 -1.47 -12.91
C HIS A 3 2.69 -1.47 -12.48
N ARG A 4 2.93 -1.28 -11.19
CA ARG A 4 4.26 -1.41 -10.61
C ARG A 4 4.43 -2.79 -10.02
N LEU A 5 5.49 -3.46 -10.43
CA LEU A 5 5.88 -4.80 -9.99
C LEU A 5 7.31 -4.74 -9.45
N THR A 6 7.56 -5.42 -8.34
CA THR A 6 8.91 -5.58 -7.78
C THR A 6 9.33 -7.03 -7.92
N ALA A 7 10.53 -7.26 -8.47
CA ALA A 7 11.10 -8.60 -8.61
C ALA A 7 11.43 -9.18 -7.24
N THR A 8 10.91 -10.37 -6.94
CA THR A 8 11.12 -11.07 -5.66
C THR A 8 12.22 -12.12 -5.71
N ALA A 9 12.78 -12.36 -6.90
CA ALA A 9 13.88 -13.29 -7.13
C ALA A 9 14.58 -12.96 -8.46
N GLU A 10 15.80 -13.46 -8.64
CA GLU A 10 16.50 -13.36 -9.93
C GLU A 10 15.73 -14.10 -11.04
N SER A 11 15.53 -13.43 -12.17
CA SER A 11 14.76 -14.00 -13.28
C SER A 11 15.09 -13.36 -14.64
N PHE A 12 14.23 -13.59 -15.63
CA PHE A 12 14.31 -13.01 -16.96
C PHE A 12 12.95 -12.48 -17.41
N ILE A 13 12.98 -11.32 -18.06
CA ILE A 13 11.90 -10.88 -18.96
C ILE A 13 12.22 -11.47 -20.32
N LYS A 14 11.26 -12.14 -20.94
CA LYS A 14 11.46 -12.95 -22.14
C LYS A 14 10.61 -12.44 -23.29
N ALA A 15 11.05 -12.76 -24.51
CA ALA A 15 10.29 -12.48 -25.71
C ALA A 15 9.04 -13.37 -25.87
N ASN A 16 9.07 -14.56 -25.27
CA ASN A 16 8.02 -15.55 -25.35
C ASN A 16 8.06 -16.50 -24.13
N ASP A 17 7.17 -17.48 -24.11
CA ASP A 17 7.03 -18.46 -23.03
C ASP A 17 8.20 -19.47 -22.94
N SER A 18 9.05 -19.59 -23.97
CA SER A 18 10.13 -20.58 -24.00
C SER A 18 11.12 -20.45 -22.85
N HIS A 19 11.84 -21.52 -22.58
CA HIS A 19 12.81 -21.55 -21.50
C HIS A 19 13.96 -20.57 -21.77
N SER A 20 14.42 -19.79 -20.79
CA SER A 20 15.44 -18.74 -21.00
C SER A 20 16.80 -19.25 -21.53
N ARG A 21 17.06 -20.55 -21.38
CA ARG A 21 18.23 -21.25 -21.95
C ARG A 21 18.16 -21.46 -23.46
N GLN A 22 16.95 -21.43 -24.03
CA GLN A 22 16.69 -21.60 -25.46
C GLN A 22 16.59 -20.25 -26.20
N LEU A 23 16.52 -19.14 -25.45
CA LEU A 23 16.40 -17.79 -25.99
C LEU A 23 17.77 -17.15 -26.17
N ALA A 24 17.93 -16.42 -27.27
CA ALA A 24 19.09 -15.56 -27.48
C ALA A 24 19.13 -14.44 -26.43
N ASP A 25 20.31 -13.85 -26.19
CA ASP A 25 20.45 -12.73 -25.25
C ASP A 25 19.69 -11.46 -25.69
N THR A 26 19.36 -11.36 -26.97
CA THR A 26 18.47 -10.30 -27.50
C THR A 26 16.99 -10.55 -27.21
N GLU A 27 16.62 -11.78 -26.85
CA GLU A 27 15.25 -12.22 -26.58
C GLU A 27 14.96 -12.37 -25.08
N LYS A 28 15.93 -12.00 -24.23
CA LYS A 28 15.76 -12.02 -22.78
C LYS A 28 16.52 -10.87 -22.13
N ARG A 29 15.97 -10.36 -21.03
CA ARG A 29 16.63 -9.39 -20.15
C ARG A 29 16.74 -10.00 -18.77
N ALA A 30 17.96 -10.09 -18.25
CA ALA A 30 18.18 -10.51 -16.87
C ALA A 30 17.58 -9.49 -15.90
N VAL A 31 17.00 -9.99 -14.82
CA VAL A 31 16.38 -9.21 -13.75
C VAL A 31 16.94 -9.70 -12.43
N ARG A 32 17.28 -8.76 -11.56
CA ARG A 32 17.72 -9.03 -10.20
C ARG A 32 16.58 -8.86 -9.22
N GLU A 33 16.69 -9.53 -8.08
CA GLU A 33 15.79 -9.28 -6.96
C GLU A 33 15.83 -7.79 -6.58
N GLY A 34 14.65 -7.20 -6.37
CA GLY A 34 14.46 -5.78 -6.05
C GLY A 34 14.32 -4.86 -7.26
N ASP A 35 14.56 -5.35 -8.49
CA ASP A 35 14.30 -4.56 -9.69
C ASP A 35 12.81 -4.21 -9.81
N VAL A 36 12.53 -2.98 -10.27
CA VAL A 36 11.18 -2.45 -10.39
C VAL A 36 10.77 -2.42 -11.86
N LEU A 37 9.66 -3.07 -12.18
CA LEU A 37 9.05 -3.07 -13.51
C LEU A 37 7.76 -2.26 -13.48
N GLU A 38 7.70 -1.24 -14.31
CA GLU A 38 6.51 -0.42 -14.54
C GLU A 38 5.90 -0.80 -15.89
N ALA A 39 4.68 -1.33 -15.90
CA ALA A 39 4.02 -1.77 -17.12
C ALA A 39 2.71 -1.02 -17.36
N ALA A 40 2.43 -0.58 -18.59
CA ALA A 40 1.16 0.08 -18.90
C ALA A 40 -0.01 -0.92 -18.87
N THR A 41 0.22 -2.11 -19.41
CA THR A 41 -0.76 -3.20 -19.42
C THR A 41 -0.16 -4.42 -18.74
N LEU A 42 -0.96 -5.07 -17.88
CA LEU A 42 -0.60 -6.33 -17.23
C LEU A 42 -1.72 -7.35 -17.45
N ARG A 43 -1.42 -8.47 -18.09
CA ARG A 43 -2.37 -9.58 -18.28
C ARG A 43 -1.81 -10.88 -17.73
N GLN A 44 -2.54 -11.52 -16.83
CA GLN A 44 -2.15 -12.83 -16.31
C GLN A 44 -2.56 -13.95 -17.27
N ALA A 45 -1.63 -14.85 -17.56
CA ALA A 45 -1.83 -16.02 -18.43
C ALA A 45 -1.19 -17.25 -17.76
N GLY A 46 -1.97 -17.93 -16.92
CA GLY A 46 -1.48 -19.05 -16.12
C GLY A 46 -0.36 -18.62 -15.17
N SER A 47 0.80 -19.27 -15.29
CA SER A 47 2.00 -19.00 -14.48
C SER A 47 2.82 -17.78 -14.95
N HIS A 48 2.44 -17.18 -16.07
CA HIS A 48 3.12 -16.03 -16.65
C HIS A 48 2.24 -14.78 -16.63
N MET A 49 2.88 -13.63 -16.74
CA MET A 49 2.21 -12.37 -17.05
C MET A 49 2.79 -11.82 -18.35
N VAL A 50 1.91 -11.22 -19.14
CA VAL A 50 2.26 -10.47 -20.34
C VAL A 50 2.18 -8.98 -20.00
N VAL A 51 3.27 -8.27 -20.22
CA VAL A 51 3.41 -6.83 -19.98
C VAL A 51 3.65 -6.08 -21.29
N THR A 52 3.01 -4.92 -21.49
CA THR A 52 3.31 -4.06 -22.64
C THR A 52 3.74 -2.68 -22.19
N GLU A 53 4.57 -2.04 -23.03
CA GLU A 53 5.12 -0.71 -22.77
C GLU A 53 5.80 -0.62 -21.40
N ALA A 54 6.64 -1.61 -21.12
CA ALA A 54 7.23 -1.80 -19.81
C ALA A 54 8.57 -1.08 -19.66
N ARG A 55 8.86 -0.60 -18.45
CA ARG A 55 10.14 0.01 -18.07
C ARG A 55 10.72 -0.73 -16.88
N LEU A 56 11.96 -1.19 -17.01
CA LEU A 56 12.71 -1.83 -15.94
C LEU A 56 13.65 -0.80 -15.33
N ASN A 57 13.46 -0.47 -14.05
CA ASN A 57 14.23 0.56 -13.34
C ASN A 57 14.27 1.90 -14.09
N GLY A 58 13.16 2.27 -14.74
CA GLY A 58 13.04 3.48 -15.55
C GLY A 58 13.56 3.37 -16.99
N GLU A 59 14.24 2.28 -17.36
CA GLU A 59 14.71 2.03 -18.73
C GLU A 59 13.63 1.33 -19.54
N ALA A 60 13.29 1.87 -20.72
CA ALA A 60 12.30 1.26 -21.60
C ALA A 60 12.78 -0.11 -22.11
N LEU A 61 11.93 -1.12 -21.93
CA LEU A 61 12.19 -2.44 -22.47
C LEU A 61 11.81 -2.48 -23.96
N PRO A 62 12.53 -3.27 -24.78
CA PRO A 62 12.10 -3.58 -26.13
C PRO A 62 10.69 -4.18 -26.14
N GLU A 63 9.86 -3.80 -27.12
CA GLU A 63 8.45 -4.21 -27.20
C GLU A 63 8.25 -5.72 -27.29
N HIS A 64 9.22 -6.44 -27.85
CA HIS A 64 9.18 -7.89 -27.92
C HIS A 64 9.39 -8.56 -26.56
N LEU A 65 10.03 -7.91 -25.58
CA LEU A 65 10.26 -8.45 -24.24
C LEU A 65 9.06 -8.20 -23.31
N ASN A 66 8.08 -9.09 -23.38
CA ASN A 66 6.79 -8.91 -22.73
C ASN A 66 6.36 -10.07 -21.82
N HIS A 67 7.11 -11.17 -21.71
CA HIS A 67 6.75 -12.31 -20.88
C HIS A 67 7.56 -12.36 -19.58
N ILE A 68 6.87 -12.43 -18.44
CA ILE A 68 7.47 -12.59 -17.11
C ILE A 68 6.83 -13.73 -16.32
N HIS A 69 7.60 -14.37 -15.42
CA HIS A 69 7.09 -15.41 -14.52
C HIS A 69 6.35 -14.78 -13.35
N ALA A 70 5.03 -14.95 -13.25
CA ALA A 70 4.20 -14.25 -12.25
C ALA A 70 4.71 -14.41 -10.82
N ARG A 71 5.21 -15.61 -10.47
CA ARG A 71 5.72 -15.94 -9.13
C ARG A 71 6.98 -15.18 -8.70
N HIS A 72 7.74 -14.60 -9.64
CA HIS A 72 8.96 -13.83 -9.34
C HIS A 72 8.68 -12.33 -9.23
N TRP A 73 7.41 -11.91 -9.28
CA TRP A 73 7.02 -10.51 -9.22
C TRP A 73 5.92 -10.32 -8.21
N ARG A 74 6.06 -9.30 -7.37
CA ARG A 74 5.03 -8.82 -6.47
C ARG A 74 4.45 -7.55 -7.06
N GLN A 75 3.12 -7.52 -7.22
CA GLN A 75 2.45 -6.27 -7.56
C GLN A 75 2.44 -5.36 -6.34
N ASP A 76 3.02 -4.17 -6.49
CA ASP A 76 2.89 -3.11 -5.51
C ASP A 76 1.47 -2.55 -5.64
N SER A 77 0.67 -2.67 -4.58
CA SER A 77 -0.61 -1.97 -4.52
C SER A 77 -0.35 -0.47 -4.72
N PRO A 78 -1.22 0.26 -5.43
CA PRO A 78 -1.14 1.71 -5.39
C PRO A 78 -1.18 2.11 -3.92
N ALA A 79 -0.16 2.83 -3.45
CA ALA A 79 -0.22 3.42 -2.12
C ALA A 79 -1.54 4.21 -2.08
N GLU A 80 -2.45 3.84 -1.18
CA GLU A 80 -3.60 4.69 -0.89
C GLU A 80 -3.04 6.10 -0.65
N PRO A 81 -3.63 7.15 -1.26
CA PRO A 81 -3.17 8.49 -1.01
C PRO A 81 -3.19 8.70 0.50
N ALA A 82 -2.02 8.93 1.10
CA ALA A 82 -1.92 9.20 2.53
C ALA A 82 -2.86 10.36 2.82
N GLU A 83 -3.92 10.11 3.59
CA GLU A 83 -4.79 11.18 4.08
C GLU A 83 -3.88 12.23 4.74
N PRO A 84 -4.02 13.52 4.39
CA PRO A 84 -3.20 14.55 5.02
C PRO A 84 -3.41 14.47 6.54
N PRO A 85 -2.35 14.61 7.35
CA PRO A 85 -2.47 14.51 8.80
C PRO A 85 -3.53 15.52 9.26
N ALA A 86 -4.57 15.01 9.92
CA ALA A 86 -5.61 15.83 10.50
C ALA A 86 -4.95 16.92 11.37
N ALA A 87 -5.14 18.18 10.99
CA ALA A 87 -4.61 19.31 11.72
C ALA A 87 -5.05 19.21 13.19
N ALA A 88 -4.08 19.11 14.10
CA ALA A 88 -4.36 19.15 15.52
C ALA A 88 -5.13 20.44 15.85
N PRO A 89 -6.20 20.37 16.67
CA PRO A 89 -6.88 21.59 17.09
C PRO A 89 -5.90 22.44 17.92
N SER A 90 -5.70 23.68 17.49
CA SER A 90 -4.92 24.70 18.20
C SER A 90 -5.36 24.78 19.67
N ALA A 91 -4.38 24.70 20.56
CA ALA A 91 -4.56 24.94 21.99
C ALA A 91 -5.10 26.36 22.23
N ALA A 92 -6.23 26.48 22.93
CA ALA A 92 -6.65 27.73 23.52
C ALA A 92 -6.02 27.87 24.92
N PRO A 93 -5.40 29.02 25.26
CA PRO A 93 -4.93 29.29 26.60
C PRO A 93 -6.07 29.90 27.41
N THR A 94 -6.50 29.24 28.48
CA THR A 94 -7.34 29.89 29.49
C THR A 94 -6.82 29.54 30.87
N GLY A 95 -6.22 30.55 31.50
CA GLY A 95 -5.61 30.47 32.82
C GLY A 95 -6.60 30.14 33.94
N ALA A 96 -6.05 29.56 35.00
CA ALA A 96 -6.67 29.51 36.32
C ALA A 96 -6.75 30.93 36.94
N PRO A 97 -7.62 31.15 37.93
CA PRO A 97 -7.15 30.90 39.30
C PRO A 97 -8.18 30.29 40.27
N SER A 98 -7.64 29.48 41.18
CA SER A 98 -7.78 29.48 42.65
C SER A 98 -9.05 30.06 43.32
N GLY A 99 -9.62 29.30 44.27
CA GLY A 99 -10.24 29.88 45.48
C GLY A 99 -11.66 29.41 45.85
N GLU A 100 -11.72 28.39 46.70
CA GLU A 100 -12.48 28.32 47.97
C GLU A 100 -13.97 28.73 48.08
N ASP A 101 -14.74 27.79 48.66
CA ASP A 101 -15.78 27.94 49.69
C ASP A 101 -17.31 28.06 49.39
N LYS A 102 -17.99 27.13 50.07
CA LYS A 102 -19.25 27.24 50.87
C LYS A 102 -20.64 27.07 50.22
N ARG A 103 -21.26 25.97 50.72
CA ARG A 103 -22.65 25.81 51.23
C ARG A 103 -23.77 25.74 50.18
N ALA A 104 -24.87 25.01 50.34
CA ALA A 104 -25.34 23.93 51.22
C ALA A 104 -26.79 23.67 50.80
N ARG A 105 -27.25 22.40 50.87
CA ARG A 105 -28.64 21.94 51.16
C ARG A 105 -29.78 22.40 50.22
N ALA A 106 -30.92 21.71 50.04
CA ALA A 106 -31.59 20.60 50.70
C ALA A 106 -32.71 20.06 49.78
N LEU A 107 -33.22 18.84 50.05
CA LEU A 107 -34.64 18.43 50.01
C LEU A 107 -34.68 16.96 50.51
N ALA A 108 -34.90 16.65 51.80
CA ALA A 108 -36.20 16.45 52.50
C ALA A 108 -37.07 15.37 51.81
N LEU A 109 -37.06 14.10 52.27
CA LEU A 109 -37.74 13.48 53.44
C LEU A 109 -38.92 12.61 52.94
N LEU A 110 -38.76 11.29 52.98
CA LEU A 110 -39.80 10.29 52.67
C LEU A 110 -39.71 9.13 53.68
N ALA A 111 -40.86 8.50 53.91
CA ALA A 111 -41.15 7.30 54.72
C ALA A 111 -41.29 7.55 56.23
N GLU A 112 -42.51 7.61 56.77
CA GLU A 112 -43.45 6.51 57.03
C GLU A 112 -42.92 5.39 57.94
N GLY A 113 -43.66 5.15 59.02
CA GLY A 113 -43.56 3.91 59.79
C GLY A 113 -44.05 4.05 61.23
N ARG A 114 -45.36 3.84 61.49
CA ARG A 114 -45.79 2.94 62.57
C ARG A 114 -47.24 2.46 62.45
N SER A 115 -47.33 1.14 62.38
CA SER A 115 -48.40 0.15 62.54
C SER A 115 -49.54 0.44 63.52
N VAL A 116 -50.69 -0.18 63.24
CA VAL A 116 -51.22 -1.26 64.09
C VAL A 116 -50.91 -2.61 63.45
#